data_AF-A0A495J8C7-F1
#
_entry.id   AF-A0A495J8C7-F1
#
_cell.length_a   1.000
_cell.length_b   1.000
_cell.length_c   1.000
_cell.angle_alpha   90.00
_cell.angle_beta   90.00
_cell.angle_gamma   90.00
#
_symmetry.space_group_name_H-M   'P 1'
#
loop_
_entity.id
_entity.type
_entity.pdbx_description
1 polymer ?
#
loop_
_entity_poly.entity_id
_entity_poly.type
_entity_poly.pdbx_seq_one_letter_code
_entity_poly.pdbx_strand_id
1 'polypeptide(L)' 'MNDKLDIELTPFEAVTMLGFLREFNYTENPLLKALGDVVQSFEDELYKKISKTQLEDAFAEIELKKLINQCPDQ' A
#
# COMPACT_ATOMS: atom_id res chain seq x y z
N MET A 1 24.41 7.51 15.25
CA MET A 1 23.64 8.30 14.27
C MET A 1 22.31 7.59 14.10
N ASN A 2 21.21 8.33 14.07
CA ASN A 2 19.88 7.75 13.92
C ASN A 2 19.68 7.59 12.41
N ASP A 3 20.17 6.47 11.85
CA ASP A 3 20.14 6.18 10.40
C ASP A 3 18.72 5.79 9.96
N LYS A 4 17.75 6.66 10.25
CA LYS A 4 16.43 6.54 9.67
C LYS A 4 16.54 6.97 8.21
N LEU A 5 16.41 6.01 7.31
CA LEU A 5 16.17 6.28 5.90
C LEU A 5 14.85 7.04 5.78
N ASP A 6 14.92 8.31 5.40
CA ASP A 6 13.74 9.09 4.97
C ASP A 6 13.34 8.59 3.58
N ILE A 7 12.45 7.60 3.56
CA ILE A 7 11.83 7.12 2.33
C ILE A 7 10.52 7.88 2.17
N GLU A 8 10.48 8.79 1.19
CA GLU A 8 9.23 9.41 0.76
C GLU A 8 8.56 8.51 -0.28
N LEU A 9 7.32 8.08 0.02
CA LEU A 9 6.51 7.30 -0.89
C LEU A 9 5.56 8.22 -1.68
N THR A 10 5.50 8.02 -2.98
CA THR A 10 4.41 8.59 -3.80
C THR A 10 3.07 7.96 -3.43
N PRO A 11 1.93 8.61 -3.75
CA PRO A 11 0.61 8.01 -3.52
C PRO A 11 0.45 6.63 -4.15
N PHE A 12 0.95 6.44 -5.38
CA PHE A 12 0.93 5.15 -6.06
C PHE A 12 1.68 4.08 -5.28
N GLU A 13 2.92 4.36 -4.85
CA GLU A 13 3.74 3.40 -4.10
C GLU A 13 3.14 3.07 -2.74
N ALA A 14 2.62 4.07 -2.04
CA ALA A 14 2.04 3.89 -0.72
C ALA A 14 0.73 3.07 -0.79
N VAL A 15 -0.12 3.32 -1.78
CA VAL A 15 -1.34 2.52 -2.03
C VAL A 15 -0.98 1.11 -2.49
N THR A 16 0.03 0.95 -3.34
CA THR A 16 0.51 -0.37 -3.78
C THR A 16 1.00 -1.20 -2.60
N MET A 17 1.79 -0.58 -1.71
CA MET A 17 2.30 -1.24 -0.51
C MET A 17 1.17 -1.60 0.46
N LEU A 18 0.20 -0.71 0.66
CA LEU A 18 -0.99 -1.01 1.47
C LEU A 18 -1.79 -2.19 0.88
N GLY A 19 -1.95 -2.23 -0.45
CA GLY A 19 -2.61 -3.32 -1.15
C GLY A 19 -1.96 -4.67 -0.86
N PHE A 20 -0.64 -4.75 -1.00
CA PHE A 20 0.14 -5.95 -0.67
C PHE A 20 0.01 -6.35 0.80
N LEU A 21 0.09 -5.39 1.73
CA LEU A 21 -0.03 -5.66 3.16
C LEU A 21 -1.43 -6.19 3.52
N ARG A 22 -2.48 -5.72 2.87
CA ARG A 22 -3.86 -6.21 3.12
C ARG A 22 -4.12 -7.65 2.65
N GLU A 23 -3.25 -8.25 1.83
CA GLU A 23 -3.40 -9.65 1.41
C GLU A 23 -3.11 -10.65 2.54
N PHE A 24 -2.48 -10.20 3.63
CA PHE A 24 -2.14 -11.06 4.76
C PHE A 24 -3.28 -11.12 5.80
N ASN A 25 -3.53 -12.32 6.34
CA ASN A 25 -4.42 -12.48 7.48
C ASN A 25 -3.66 -12.31 8.81
N TYR A 26 -3.76 -11.12 9.40
CA TYR A 26 -3.09 -10.79 10.67
C TYR A 26 -3.79 -11.38 11.92
N THR A 27 -5.00 -11.93 11.77
CA THR A 27 -5.82 -12.40 12.92
C THR A 27 -5.57 -13.85 13.31
N GLU A 28 -5.01 -14.66 12.40
CA GLU A 28 -4.79 -16.09 12.64
C GLU A 28 -3.57 -16.40 13.52
N ASN A 29 -2.59 -15.49 13.55
CA ASN A 29 -1.37 -15.66 14.31
C ASN A 29 -1.16 -14.49 15.28
N PRO A 30 -1.16 -14.73 16.61
CA PRO A 30 -0.92 -13.69 17.61
C PRO A 30 0.39 -12.91 17.41
N LEU A 31 1.40 -13.54 16.80
CA LEU A 31 2.68 -12.88 16.46
C LEU A 31 2.55 -11.86 15.32
N LEU A 32 1.53 -12.00 14.47
CA LEU A 32 1.23 -11.08 13.37
C LEU A 32 0.30 -9.94 13.79
N LYS A 33 -0.30 -9.99 14.98
CA LYS A 33 -1.18 -8.94 15.48
C LYS A 33 -0.50 -7.57 15.52
N ALA A 34 0.73 -7.51 16.05
CA ALA A 34 1.52 -6.28 16.10
C ALA A 34 1.82 -5.73 14.68
N LEU A 35 1.96 -6.62 13.70
CA LEU A 35 2.15 -6.23 12.30
C LEU A 35 0.84 -5.65 11.73
N GLY A 36 -0.30 -6.26 12.04
CA GLY A 36 -1.62 -5.73 11.70
C GLY A 36 -1.87 -4.33 12.26
N ASP A 37 -1.48 -4.08 13.52
CA ASP A 37 -1.61 -2.76 14.15
C ASP A 37 -0.76 -1.68 13.41
N VAL A 38 0.43 -2.07 12.93
CA VAL A 38 1.30 -1.19 12.12
C VAL A 38 0.68 -0.93 10.74
N VAL A 39 0.12 -1.94 10.10
CA VAL A 39 -0.56 -1.79 8.79
C VAL A 39 -1.78 -0.87 8.91
N GLN A 40 -2.57 -1.04 9.96
CA GLN A 40 -3.70 -0.15 10.24
C GLN A 40 -3.23 1.30 10.48
N SER A 41 -2.15 1.48 11.24
CA SER A 41 -1.58 2.81 11.47
C SER A 41 -1.08 3.46 10.18
N PHE A 42 -0.45 2.66 9.30
CA PHE A 42 -0.01 3.11 7.99
C PHE A 42 -1.19 3.52 7.10
N GLU A 43 -2.27 2.73 7.08
CA GLU A 43 -3.50 3.03 6.37
C GLU A 43 -4.15 4.34 6.85
N ASP A 44 -4.26 4.53 8.16
CA ASP A 44 -4.83 5.74 8.74
C ASP A 44 -3.99 6.99 8.42
N GLU A 45 -2.67 6.87 8.45
CA GLU A 45 -1.73 7.95 8.09
C GLU A 45 -1.85 8.29 6.59
N LEU A 46 -1.95 7.27 5.74
CA LEU A 46 -2.12 7.40 4.30
C LEU A 46 -3.39 8.21 3.98
N TYR A 47 -4.53 7.83 4.56
CA TYR A 47 -5.80 8.51 4.32
C TYR A 47 -5.88 9.93 4.89
N LYS A 48 -5.01 10.30 5.84
CA LYS A 48 -4.88 11.68 6.31
C LYS A 48 -4.04 12.56 5.38
N LYS A 49 -3.06 11.99 4.69
CA LYS A 49 -2.07 12.73 3.88
C LYS A 49 -2.42 12.81 2.41
N ILE A 50 -3.18 11.85 1.90
CA ILE A 50 -3.48 11.70 0.48
C ILE A 50 -4.93 12.08 0.22
N SER A 51 -5.18 12.90 -0.80
CA SER A 51 -6.53 13.26 -1.21
C SER A 51 -7.26 12.07 -1.85
N LYS A 52 -8.61 12.11 -1.83
CA LYS A 52 -9.45 11.10 -2.49
C LYS A 52 -9.10 10.92 -3.97
N THR A 53 -8.86 12.03 -4.69
CA THR A 53 -8.48 12.01 -6.10
C THR A 53 -7.15 11.29 -6.32
N GLN A 54 -6.13 11.57 -5.50
CA GLN A 54 -4.84 10.87 -5.60
C GLN A 54 -4.94 9.37 -5.29
N LEU A 55 -5.85 8.96 -4.40
CA LEU A 55 -6.15 7.54 -4.16
C LEU A 55 -6.80 6.90 -5.39
N GLU A 56 -7.80 7.56 -5.98
CA GLU A 56 -8.48 7.10 -7.19
C GLU A 56 -7.51 6.95 -8.37
N ASP A 57 -6.64 7.94 -8.56
CA ASP A 57 -5.58 7.90 -9.59
C ASP A 57 -4.61 6.73 -9.34
N ALA A 58 -4.17 6.54 -8.09
CA ALA A 58 -3.29 5.43 -7.72
C ALA A 58 -3.95 4.06 -7.96
N PHE A 59 -5.24 3.90 -7.63
CA PHE A 59 -5.97 2.66 -7.91
C PHE A 59 -6.12 2.40 -9.41
N ALA A 60 -6.46 3.44 -10.19
CA ALA A 60 -6.57 3.34 -11.64
C ALA A 60 -5.24 2.93 -12.28
N GLU A 61 -4.11 3.48 -11.81
CA GLU A 61 -2.77 3.11 -12.28
C GLU A 61 -2.43 1.64 -11.95
N ILE A 62 -2.78 1.16 -10.74
CA ILE A 62 -2.58 -0.25 -10.36
C ILE A 62 -3.39 -1.17 -11.28
N GLU A 63 -4.65 -0.83 -11.55
CA GLU A 63 -5.53 -1.64 -12.40
C GLU A 63 -5.07 -1.65 -13.86
N LEU A 64 -4.66 -0.50 -14.39
CA LEU A 64 -4.03 -0.40 -15.72
C LEU A 64 -2.76 -1.26 -15.82
N LYS A 65 -1.86 -1.21 -14.84
CA LYS A 65 -0.64 -2.03 -14.82
C LYS A 65 -0.96 -3.52 -14.79
N LYS A 66 -1.99 -3.94 -14.04
CA LYS A 66 -2.45 -5.34 -14.03
C LYS A 66 -2.96 -5.78 -15.40
N LEU A 67 -3.77 -4.96 -16.06
CA LEU A 67 -4.31 -5.25 -17.39
C LEU A 67 -3.21 -5.32 -18.46
N ILE A 68 -2.25 -4.40 -18.43
CA ILE A 68 -1.10 -4.40 -19.36
C ILE A 68 -0.28 -5.69 -19.18
N ASN A 69 0.05 -6.06 -17.95
CA ASN A 69 0.83 -7.27 -17.66
C ASN A 69 0.08 -8.59 -17.94
N GLN A 70 -1.25 -8.54 -18.05
CA GLN A 70 -2.09 -9.69 -18.42
C GLN A 70 -2.36 -9.76 -19.92
N CYS A 71 -1.98 -8.74 -20.69
CA CYS A 71 -2.07 -8.76 -22.13
C CYS A 71 -0.84 -9.54 -22.65
N PRO A 72 -1.01 -10.76 -23.20
CA PRO A 72 0.13 -11.50 -23.73
C PRO A 72 0.75 -10.66 -24.84
N ASP A 73 2.08 -10.54 -24.82
CA ASP A 73 2.86 -9.86 -25.86
C ASP A 73 2.32 -10.28 -27.24
N GLN A 74 1.85 -9.30 -28.02
CA GLN A 74 1.43 -9.52 -29.41
C GLN A 74 2.63 -9.88 -30.29
#